data_AF-A0A514MI94-F1
#
_entry.id   AF-A0A514MI94-F1
#
_cell.length_a   1.000
_cell.length_b   1.000
_cell.length_c   1.000
_cell.angle_alpha   90.00
_cell.angle_beta   90.00
_cell.angle_gamma   90.00
#
_symmetry.space_group_name_H-M   'P 1'
#
loop_
_entity.id
_entity.type
_entity.pdbx_description
1 polymer ?
#
loop_
_entity_poly.entity_id
_entity_poly.type
_entity_poly.pdbx_seq_one_letter_code
_entity_poly.pdbx_strand_id
1 'polypeptide(L)' 'RFCQQCSRFHELEEFDDTKRSCRKRLAGHNERRRKNAS' A
#
# COMPACT_ATOMS: atom_id res chain seq x y z
N ARG A 1 -0.66 11.92 4.61
CA ARG A 1 -0.97 11.89 3.15
C ARG A 1 -2.28 11.13 2.91
N PHE A 2 -3.06 11.50 1.91
CA PHE A 2 -4.32 10.82 1.58
C PHE A 2 -4.05 9.52 0.83
N CYS A 3 -4.59 8.39 1.31
CA CYS A 3 -4.49 7.10 0.64
C CYS A 3 -5.73 6.87 -0.22
N GLN A 4 -5.54 6.86 -1.55
CA GLN A 4 -6.65 6.64 -2.51
C GLN A 4 -7.31 5.26 -2.36
N GLN A 5 -6.56 4.24 -1.92
CA GLN A 5 -7.08 2.89 -1.77
C GLN A 5 -7.89 2.67 -0.48
N CYS A 6 -7.66 3.51 0.53
CA CYS A 6 -8.36 3.44 1.82
C CYS A 6 -9.42 4.53 1.97
N SER A 7 -9.41 5.53 1.07
CA SER A 7 -10.22 6.75 1.16
C SER A 7 -10.11 7.44 2.53
N ARG A 8 -8.89 7.43 3.12
CA ARG A 8 -8.58 7.94 4.46
C ARG A 8 -7.21 8.61 4.48
N PHE A 9 -7.00 9.49 5.45
CA PHE A 9 -5.70 10.09 5.73
C PHE A 9 -4.87 9.18 6.63
N HIS A 10 -3.59 9.02 6.29
CA HIS A 10 -2.60 8.27 7.05
C HIS A 10 -1.36 9.15 7.27
N GLU A 11 -0.53 8.81 8.25
CA GLU A 11 0.74 9.49 8.52
C GLU A 11 1.71 9.31 7.35
N LEU A 12 2.65 10.25 7.16
CA LEU A 12 3.62 10.16 6.05
C LEU A 12 4.49 8.90 6.14
N GLU A 13 4.79 8.47 7.36
CA GLU A 13 5.50 7.23 7.64
C GLU A 13 4.74 5.99 7.15
N GLU A 14 3.42 6.03 6.96
CA GLU A 14 2.67 4.89 6.40
C GLU A 14 2.76 4.80 4.86
N PHE A 15 3.50 5.69 4.20
CA PHE A 15 3.72 5.67 2.75
C PHE A 15 5.19 5.42 2.43
N ASP A 16 5.44 4.72 1.34
CA ASP A 16 6.73 4.86 0.65
C ASP A 16 6.67 6.15 -0.17
N ASP A 17 7.75 6.94 -0.14
CA ASP A 17 7.80 8.28 -0.73
C ASP A 17 7.30 8.33 -2.19
N THR A 18 7.62 7.26 -2.94
CA THR A 18 7.26 7.04 -4.34
C THR A 18 5.84 6.51 -4.58
N LYS A 19 5.09 6.12 -3.54
CA LYS A 19 3.78 5.44 -3.65
C LYS A 19 2.64 6.33 -3.15
N ARG A 20 1.51 6.29 -3.87
CA ARG A 20 0.27 7.03 -3.52
C ARG A 20 -0.74 6.21 -2.69
N SER A 21 -0.33 5.04 -2.21
CA SER A 21 -1.10 4.14 -1.34
C SER A 21 -0.28 3.77 -0.12
N CYS A 22 -0.95 3.49 1.01
CA CYS A 22 -0.25 3.13 2.24
C CYS A 22 0.43 1.74 2.14
N ARG A 23 1.55 1.59 2.85
CA ARG A 23 2.38 0.38 2.89
C ARG A 23 1.58 -0.87 3.25
N LYS A 24 0.61 -0.73 4.16
CA LYS A 24 -0.29 -1.81 4.59
C LYS A 24 -1.05 -2.47 3.44
N ARG A 25 -1.53 -1.68 2.47
CA ARG A 25 -2.25 -2.20 1.30
C ARG A 25 -1.27 -2.78 0.27
N LEU A 26 -0.11 -2.14 0.10
CA LEU A 26 0.95 -2.61 -0.80
C LEU A 26 1.49 -4.00 -0.38
N ALA A 27 1.68 -4.23 0.92
CA ALA A 27 2.10 -5.52 1.45
C ALA A 27 1.12 -6.64 1.08
N GLY A 28 -0.19 -6.40 1.23
CA GLY A 28 -1.23 -7.35 0.80
C GLY A 28 -1.22 -7.63 -0.70
N HIS A 29 -0.91 -6.63 -1.54
CA HIS A 29 -0.74 -6.86 -2.99
C HIS A 29 0.48 -7.73 -3.30
N ASN A 30 1.61 -7.47 -2.65
CA ASN A 30 2.85 -8.23 -2.86
C ASN A 30 2.71 -9.69 -2.44
N GLU A 31 2.02 -9.96 -1.32
CA GLU A 31 1.77 -11.32 -0.86
C GLU A 31 0.89 -12.11 -1.83
N ARG A 32 -0.21 -11.51 -2.32
CA ARG A 32 -1.06 -12.13 -3.35
C ARG A 32 -0.31 -12.37 -4.65
N ARG A 33 0.51 -11.42 -5.08
CA ARG A 33 1.30 -11.56 -6.30
C ARG A 33 2.32 -12.69 -6.16
N ARG A 34 2.99 -12.80 -5.01
CA ARG A 34 3.94 -13.89 -4.72
C ARG A 34 3.27 -15.26 -4.74
N LYS A 35 2.02 -15.37 -4.27
CA LYS A 35 1.23 -16.62 -4.27
C LYS A 35 0.73 -17.06 -5.65
N ASN A 36 0.57 -16.13 -6.61
CA ASN A 36 0.09 -16.42 -7.97
C ASN A 36 1.24 -16.49 -9.01
N ALA A 37 2.50 -16.46 -8.57
CA ALA A 37 3.67 -16.59 -9.45
C ALA A 37 4.15 -18.06 -9.58
N SER A 38 3.26 -19.02 -9.30
CA SER A 38 3.49 -20.47 -9.43
C SER A 38 2.53 -21.06 -10.44
#